data_AF-A0A7C4UHU9-F1
#
_entry.id   AF-A0A7C4UHU9-F1
#
_cell.length_a   1.000
_cell.length_b   1.000
_cell.length_c   1.000
_cell.angle_alpha   90.00
_cell.angle_beta   90.00
_cell.angle_gamma   90.00
#
_symmetry.space_group_name_H-M   'P 1'
#
loop_
_entity.id
_entity.type
_entity.pdbx_description
1 polymer ?
#
loop_
_entity_poly.entity_id
_entity_poly.type
_entity_poly.pdbx_seq_one_letter_code
_entity_poly.pdbx_strand_id
1 'polypeptide(L)' 'MEPFEICKDVYQVGGSSLTSPDDCSIYLVDGGSELVLIDSGTGRSFEKIVKNIERLGLSPRNLK' A
#
# COMPACT_ATOMS: atom_id res chain seq x y z
N MET A 1 4.24 5.27 10.52
CA MET A 1 4.04 3.87 10.97
C MET A 1 4.58 2.94 9.89
N GLU A 2 4.72 1.65 10.18
CA GLU A 2 5.01 0.60 9.19
C GLU A 2 3.70 0.06 8.60
N PRO A 3 3.69 -0.45 7.34
CA PRO A 3 2.50 -1.07 6.76
C PRO A 3 2.09 -2.31 7.58
N PHE A 4 0.80 -2.60 7.63
CA PHE A 4 0.26 -3.68 8.46
C PHE A 4 -0.94 -4.35 7.79
N GLU A 5 -1.17 -5.61 8.15
CA GLU A 5 -2.31 -6.39 7.71
C GLU A 5 -3.54 -6.02 8.55
N ILE A 6 -4.65 -5.71 7.89
CA ILE A 6 -5.93 -5.42 8.55
C ILE A 6 -6.72 -6.71 8.74
N CYS A 7 -6.79 -7.50 7.67
CA CYS A 7 -7.32 -8.85 7.65
C CYS A 7 -6.59 -9.63 6.56
N LYS A 8 -6.83 -10.94 6.52
CA LYS A 8 -6.11 -11.85 5.63
C LYS A 8 -5.97 -11.30 4.21
N ASP A 9 -4.74 -11.15 3.76
CA ASP A 9 -4.34 -10.72 2.41
C ASP A 9 -4.71 -9.26 2.07
N VAL A 10 -5.09 -8.45 3.07
CA VAL A 10 -5.44 -7.02 2.91
C VAL A 10 -4.59 -6.16 3.85
N TYR A 11 -3.81 -5.27 3.26
CA TYR A 11 -2.83 -4.44 3.97
C TYR A 11 -3.14 -2.96 3.82
N GLN A 12 -2.90 -2.18 4.87
CA GLN A 12 -2.80 -0.73 4.73
C GLN A 12 -1.36 -0.35 4.41
N VAL A 13 -1.15 0.24 3.24
CA VAL A 13 0.16 0.65 2.73
C VAL A 13 0.31 2.16 2.62
N GLY A 14 -0.74 2.92 2.92
CA GLY A 14 -0.69 4.38 2.98
C GLY A 14 -1.87 5.03 3.71
N GLY A 15 -1.77 6.35 3.87
CA GLY A 15 -2.72 7.20 4.59
C GLY A 15 -2.04 8.14 5.57
N SER A 16 -2.83 9.02 6.19
CA SER A 16 -2.36 10.14 7.04
C SER A 16 -1.23 9.82 8.03
N SER A 17 -1.20 8.60 8.58
CA SER A 17 -0.20 8.14 9.56
C SER A 17 0.92 7.25 9.00
N LEU A 18 0.78 6.80 7.75
CA LEU A 18 1.74 5.93 7.05
C LEU A 18 2.54 6.71 6.00
N THR A 19 1.89 7.58 5.25
CA THR A 19 2.47 8.33 4.13
C THR A 19 2.53 9.83 4.40
N SER A 20 1.53 10.59 3.96
CA SER A 20 1.39 12.05 4.14
C SER A 20 0.08 12.35 4.87
N PRO A 21 0.00 13.39 5.73
CA PRO A 21 -1.23 13.78 6.41
C PRO A 21 -2.43 14.01 5.48
N ASP A 22 -2.19 14.42 4.23
CA ASP A 22 -3.21 14.69 3.22
C ASP A 22 -3.73 13.42 2.51
N ASP A 23 -3.07 12.27 2.69
CA ASP A 23 -3.45 11.03 2.01
C ASP A 23 -4.62 10.33 2.72
N CYS A 24 -5.61 9.89 1.93
CA CYS A 24 -6.60 8.91 2.37
C CYS A 24 -5.95 7.55 2.65
N SER A 25 -6.68 6.65 3.31
CA SER A 25 -6.20 5.28 3.50
C SER A 25 -5.98 4.57 2.17
N ILE A 26 -4.79 4.02 1.97
CA ILE A 26 -4.40 3.31 0.76
C ILE A 26 -4.22 1.85 1.11
N TYR A 27 -4.90 0.97 0.37
CA TYR A 27 -4.92 -0.45 0.66
C TYR A 27 -4.28 -1.25 -0.47
N LEU A 28 -3.62 -2.35 -0.10
CA LEU A 28 -3.12 -3.35 -1.02
C LEU A 28 -3.85 -4.67 -0.75
N VAL A 29 -4.34 -5.31 -1.80
CA VAL A 29 -4.93 -6.65 -1.74
C VAL A 29 -3.99 -7.62 -2.46
N ASP A 30 -3.60 -8.69 -1.79
CA ASP A 30 -2.77 -9.77 -2.34
C ASP A 30 -3.66 -10.90 -2.88
N GLY A 31 -3.67 -11.06 -4.21
CA GLY A 31 -4.35 -12.15 -4.91
C GLY A 31 -3.44 -13.37 -5.16
N GLY A 32 -2.25 -13.42 -4.56
CA GLY A 32 -1.24 -14.46 -4.71
C GLY A 32 -0.35 -14.27 -5.93
N SER A 33 -0.92 -14.12 -7.13
CA SER A 33 -0.15 -13.86 -8.37
C SER A 33 -0.23 -12.42 -8.86
N GLU A 34 -1.22 -11.68 -8.36
CA GLU A 34 -1.54 -10.31 -8.77
C GLU A 34 -1.82 -9.47 -7.52
N LEU A 35 -1.55 -8.17 -7.61
CA LEU A 35 -1.85 -7.21 -6.57
C LEU A 35 -2.85 -6.18 -7.08
N VAL A 36 -3.70 -5.71 -6.17
CA VAL A 36 -4.59 -4.56 -6.43
C VAL A 36 -4.29 -3.48 -5.41
N LEU A 37 -4.05 -2.25 -5.90
CA LEU A 37 -3.95 -1.06 -5.06
C LEU A 37 -5.29 -0.32 -5.09
N ILE A 38 -5.84 -0.04 -3.92
CA ILE A 38 -7.04 0.77 -3.76
C ILE A 38 -6.60 2.14 -3.24
N ASP A 39 -6.89 3.18 -4.04
CA ASP A 39 -6.42 4.56 -3.87
C ASP A 39 -4.90 4.72 -4.09
N SER A 40 -4.44 5.95 -4.27
CA SER A 40 -3.03 6.35 -4.33
C SER A 40 -2.73 7.60 -3.51
N GLY A 41 -3.72 8.07 -2.73
CA GLY A 41 -3.64 9.31 -1.98
C GLY A 41 -3.50 10.50 -2.91
N THR A 42 -2.73 11.50 -2.46
CA THR A 42 -2.53 12.76 -3.20
C THR A 42 -1.35 12.71 -4.20
N GLY A 43 -0.74 11.53 -4.39
CA GLY A 43 0.35 11.29 -5.34
C GLY A 43 1.76 11.67 -4.85
N ARG A 44 1.89 12.61 -3.89
CA ARG A 44 3.21 13.03 -3.36
C ARG A 44 3.97 11.92 -2.64
N SER A 45 3.25 10.91 -2.16
CA SER A 45 3.78 9.80 -1.36
C SER A 45 4.10 8.53 -2.17
N PHE A 46 4.10 8.61 -3.51
CA PHE A 46 4.28 7.45 -4.39
C PHE A 46 5.45 6.54 -3.98
N GLU A 47 6.64 7.11 -3.84
CA GLU A 47 7.84 6.32 -3.49
C GLU A 47 7.71 5.57 -2.16
N LYS A 48 6.95 6.14 -1.21
CA LYS A 48 6.76 5.54 0.11
C LYS A 48 5.74 4.40 0.06
N ILE A 49 4.71 4.52 -0.78
CA ILE A 49 3.76 3.43 -1.05
C ILE A 49 4.50 2.25 -1.68
N VAL A 50 5.34 2.50 -2.69
CA VAL A 50 6.19 1.47 -3.33
C VAL A 50 7.05 0.74 -2.29
N LYS A 51 7.77 1.50 -1.44
CA LYS A 51 8.60 0.91 -0.36
C LYS A 51 7.78 0.13 0.66
N ASN A 52 6.56 0.56 0.97
CA ASN A 52 5.69 -0.15 1.89
C ASN A 52 5.24 -1.50 1.32
N ILE A 53 4.92 -1.57 0.02
CA ILE A 53 4.62 -2.83 -0.68
C ILE A 53 5.84 -3.77 -0.62
N GLU A 54 7.03 -3.26 -0.92
CA GLU A 54 8.28 -4.04 -0.87
C GLU A 54 8.60 -4.57 0.53
N ARG A 55 8.30 -3.80 1.59
CA ARG A 55 8.48 -4.22 2.99
C ARG A 55 7.58 -5.39 3.40
N LEU A 56 6.46 -5.58 2.73
CA LEU A 56 5.58 -6.74 2.91
C LEU A 56 6.11 -7.99 2.16
N GLY A 57 7.25 -7.90 1.47
CA GLY A 57 7.79 -8.97 0.63
C GLY A 57 7.07 -9.13 -0.70
N LEU A 58 6.21 -8.17 -1.05
CA LEU A 58 5.42 -8.15 -2.27
C LEU A 58 6.10 -7.29 -3.35
N SER A 59 5.83 -7.60 -4.62
CA SER A 59 6.40 -6.87 -5.75
C SER A 59 5.38 -5.89 -6.32
N PRO A 60 5.63 -4.56 -6.31
CA PRO A 60 4.77 -3.56 -6.95
C PRO A 60 4.56 -3.80 -8.45
N ARG A 61 5.45 -4.57 -9.10
CA ARG A 61 5.32 -4.95 -10.51
C ARG A 61 4.17 -5.92 -10.79
N ASN A 62 3.60 -6.52 -9.74
CA ASN A 62 2.45 -7.41 -9.84
C ASN A 62 1.11 -6.65 -9.76
N LEU A 63 1.14 -5.32 -9.62
CA LEU A 63 -0.06 -4.48 -9.69
C LEU A 63 -0.71 -4.59 -11.08
N LYS A 64 -2.03 -4.77 -11.11
CA LYS A 64 -2.86 -4.88 -12.32
C LYS A 64 -3.56 -3.57 -12.67
#